data_AF-A0A8J5NS81-F1
#
_entry.id   AF-A0A8J5NS81-F1
#
_cell.length_a   1.000
_cell.length_b   1.000
_cell.length_c   1.000
_cell.angle_alpha   90.00
_cell.angle_beta   90.00
_cell.angle_gamma   90.00
#
_symmetry.space_group_name_H-M   'P 1'
#
loop_
_entity.id
_entity.type
_entity.pdbx_description
1 polymer ?
#
loop_
_entity_poly.entity_id
_entity_poly.type
_entity_poly.pdbx_seq_one_letter_code
_entity_poly.pdbx_strand_id
1 'polypeptide(L)'
;MADPLSIEASVLAFVGLADRIIRTCKYCIEAIEDAPKDIHMMLGEATSLRAIIDSVGESSATSLVPNLHEQNGPIKSCHSCLASLEALLPPTMGQSQTGKRRKITLADLAWPLKQSKVRKLLAEISHHKATLLLVMSGDMG
;
A
#
# COMPACT_ATOMS: atom_id res chain seq x y z
N MET A 1 -5.24 -8.07 23.69
CA MET A 1 -5.60 -6.64 23.52
C MET A 1 -4.34 -5.93 23.07
N ALA A 2 -4.34 -5.35 21.87
CA ALA A 2 -3.24 -4.48 21.46
C ALA A 2 -3.34 -3.19 22.29
N ASP A 3 -2.22 -2.72 22.84
CA ASP A 3 -2.18 -1.43 23.50
C ASP A 3 -2.34 -0.29 22.47
N PRO A 4 -2.91 0.87 22.86
CA PRO A 4 -3.16 1.97 21.93
C PRO A 4 -1.92 2.46 21.17
N LEU A 5 -0.74 2.40 21.81
CA LEU A 5 0.53 2.78 21.20
C LEU A 5 0.95 1.79 20.10
N SER A 6 0.76 0.49 20.33
CA SER A 6 1.01 -0.52 19.30
C SER A 6 0.09 -0.37 18.09
N ILE A 7 -1.16 0.07 18.28
CA ILE A 7 -2.09 0.35 17.17
C ILE A 7 -1.61 1.57 16.37
N GLU A 8 -1.29 2.66 17.04
CA GLU A 8 -0.77 3.89 16.41
C GLU A 8 0.52 3.61 15.63
N ALA A 9 1.46 2.86 16.21
CA ALA A 9 2.69 2.46 15.53
C ALA A 9 2.43 1.61 14.28
N SER A 10 1.44 0.72 14.32
CA SER A 10 1.03 -0.09 13.15
C SER A 10 0.42 0.78 12.05
N VAL A 11 -0.42 1.75 12.41
CA VAL A 11 -1.01 2.72 11.47
C VAL A 11 0.10 3.54 10.82
N LEU A 12 1.03 4.10 11.61
CA LEU A 12 2.12 4.90 11.10
C LEU A 12 3.06 4.09 10.18
N ALA A 13 3.37 2.85 10.55
CA ALA A 13 4.16 1.95 9.71
C ALA A 13 3.48 1.69 8.35
N PHE A 14 2.17 1.47 8.37
CA PHE A 14 1.37 1.31 7.15
C PHE A 14 1.39 2.56 6.28
N VAL A 15 1.11 3.73 6.88
CA VAL A 15 1.12 5.02 6.18
C VAL A 15 2.47 5.24 5.52
N GLY A 16 3.58 5.02 6.25
CA GLY A 16 4.94 5.17 5.73
C GLY A 16 5.27 4.24 4.56
N LEU A 17 4.76 3.00 4.58
CA LEU A 17 4.87 2.06 3.47
C LEU A 17 4.06 2.51 2.24
N ALA A 18 2.79 2.84 2.43
CA ALA A 18 1.92 3.31 1.34
C ALA A 18 2.48 4.57 0.68
N ASP A 19 2.96 5.52 1.48
CA ASP A 19 3.62 6.74 1.02
C ASP A 19 4.84 6.48 0.13
N ARG A 20 5.66 5.50 0.50
CA ARG A 20 6.85 5.11 -0.25
C ARG A 20 6.48 4.50 -1.61
N ILE A 21 5.46 3.65 -1.63
CA ILE A 21 4.89 3.09 -2.86
C ILE A 21 4.33 4.19 -3.75
N ILE A 22 3.49 5.08 -3.21
CA ILE A 22 2.88 6.20 -3.95
C ILE A 22 3.95 7.07 -4.60
N ARG A 23 4.98 7.48 -3.84
CA ARG A 23 6.09 8.29 -4.37
C ARG A 23 6.84 7.56 -5.49
N THR A 24 7.12 6.28 -5.31
CA THR A 24 7.85 5.47 -6.29
C THR A 24 7.02 5.27 -7.56
N CYS A 25 5.72 4.97 -7.46
CA CYS A 25 4.83 4.86 -8.60
C CYS A 25 4.72 6.18 -9.38
N LYS A 26 4.53 7.32 -8.69
CA LYS A 26 4.51 8.64 -9.33
C LYS A 26 5.80 8.91 -10.10
N TYR A 27 6.94 8.64 -9.47
CA TYR A 27 8.24 8.83 -10.11
C TYR A 27 8.41 7.97 -11.37
N CYS A 28 7.98 6.71 -11.34
CA CYS A 28 8.04 5.84 -12.52
C CYS A 28 7.09 6.29 -13.63
N ILE A 29 5.87 6.75 -13.30
CA ILE A 29 4.92 7.29 -14.28
C ILE A 29 5.49 8.53 -14.98
N GLU A 30 6.18 9.39 -14.24
CA GLU A 30 6.85 10.58 -14.80
C GLU A 30 8.09 10.22 -15.63
N ALA A 31 8.82 9.17 -15.26
CA ALA A 31 10.10 8.81 -15.88
C ALA A 31 9.98 7.89 -17.11
N ILE A 32 8.88 7.15 -17.25
CA ILE A 32 8.69 6.13 -18.27
C ILE A 32 7.61 6.60 -19.25
N GLU A 33 8.00 6.80 -20.51
CA GLU A 33 7.05 7.02 -21.60
C GLU A 33 6.14 5.79 -21.76
N ASP A 34 4.83 6.01 -21.86
CA ASP A 34 3.81 4.95 -21.84
C ASP A 34 3.97 4.01 -20.62
N ALA A 35 3.97 4.62 -19.43
CA ALA A 35 4.08 3.88 -18.19
C ALA A 35 3.00 2.77 -18.11
N PRO A 36 3.37 1.53 -17.74
CA PRO A 36 2.47 0.40 -17.82
C PRO A 36 1.22 0.63 -16.96
N LYS A 37 0.04 0.29 -17.48
CA LYS A 37 -1.26 0.43 -16.78
C LYS A 37 -1.21 -0.08 -15.33
N ASP A 38 -0.46 -1.14 -15.11
CA ASP A 38 -0.35 -1.73 -13.79
C ASP A 38 0.30 -0.80 -12.75
N ILE A 39 1.20 0.11 -13.13
CA ILE A 39 1.78 1.09 -12.19
C ILE A 39 0.76 2.16 -11.76
N HIS A 40 -0.16 2.51 -12.66
CA HIS A 40 -1.29 3.36 -12.34
C HIS A 40 -2.25 2.66 -11.37
N MET A 41 -2.48 1.34 -11.57
CA MET A 41 -3.31 0.56 -10.65
C MET A 41 -2.67 0.45 -9.26
N MET A 42 -1.35 0.20 -9.18
CA MET A 42 -0.63 0.22 -7.89
C MET A 42 -0.74 1.57 -7.20
N LEU A 43 -0.56 2.67 -7.93
CA LEU A 43 -0.71 4.02 -7.39
C LEU A 43 -2.12 4.23 -6.82
N GLY A 44 -3.16 3.82 -7.57
CA GLY A 44 -4.55 3.93 -7.14
C GLY A 44 -4.85 3.14 -5.87
N GLU A 45 -4.45 1.85 -5.84
CA GLU A 45 -4.67 1.00 -4.67
C GLU A 45 -3.92 1.47 -3.43
N ALA A 46 -2.64 1.86 -3.57
CA ALA A 46 -1.86 2.39 -2.44
C ALA A 46 -2.42 3.71 -1.91
N THR A 47 -2.86 4.61 -2.79
CA THR A 47 -3.50 5.89 -2.40
C THR A 47 -4.81 5.64 -1.67
N SER A 48 -5.64 4.72 -2.18
CA SER A 48 -6.92 4.37 -1.57
C SER A 48 -6.73 3.72 -0.20
N LEU A 49 -5.81 2.77 -0.06
CA LEU A 49 -5.51 2.13 1.21
C LEU A 49 -4.98 3.13 2.25
N ARG A 50 -4.10 4.05 1.83
CA ARG A 50 -3.61 5.11 2.71
C ARG A 50 -4.76 5.95 3.28
N ALA A 51 -5.69 6.38 2.43
CA ALA A 51 -6.86 7.15 2.87
C ALA A 51 -7.77 6.37 3.83
N ILE A 52 -7.96 5.07 3.59
CA ILE A 52 -8.73 4.19 4.49
C ILE A 52 -8.03 4.11 5.85
N ILE A 53 -6.73 3.87 5.88
CA ILE A 53 -5.97 3.76 7.13
C ILE A 53 -5.91 5.10 7.89
N ASP A 54 -5.75 6.22 7.19
CA ASP A 54 -5.86 7.56 7.79
C ASP A 54 -7.23 7.72 8.48
N SER A 55 -8.33 7.34 7.80
CA SER A 55 -9.67 7.41 8.39
C SER A 55 -9.90 6.45 9.57
N VAL A 56 -9.21 5.30 9.59
CA VAL A 56 -9.21 4.39 10.75
C VAL A 56 -8.47 5.02 11.92
N GLY A 57 -7.34 5.69 11.68
CA GLY A 57 -6.56 6.36 12.72
C GLY A 57 -7.27 7.58 13.34
N GLU A 58 -8.03 8.32 12.54
CA GLU A 58 -8.82 9.48 12.99
C GLU A 58 -10.12 9.08 13.70
N SER A 59 -10.64 7.89 13.42
CA SER A 59 -11.92 7.43 13.96
C SER A 59 -11.77 6.71 15.30
N SER A 60 -12.58 7.10 16.28
CA SER A 60 -12.80 6.33 17.51
C SER A 60 -13.38 4.93 17.24
N ALA A 61 -13.79 4.61 16.01
CA ALA A 61 -14.32 3.30 15.61
C ALA A 61 -13.31 2.14 15.72
N THR A 62 -12.03 2.43 15.96
CA THR A 62 -11.05 1.41 16.36
C THR A 62 -11.46 0.67 17.63
N SER A 63 -12.29 1.28 18.50
CA SER A 63 -12.91 0.60 19.65
C SER A 63 -14.16 -0.21 19.30
N LEU A 64 -14.77 0.00 18.13
CA LEU A 64 -16.02 -0.65 17.71
C LEU A 64 -15.77 -1.96 16.94
N VAL A 65 -14.57 -2.17 16.40
CA VAL A 65 -14.22 -3.41 15.68
C VAL A 65 -12.94 -4.04 16.25
N PRO A 66 -13.07 -4.95 17.24
CA PRO A 66 -11.92 -5.53 17.93
C PRO A 66 -10.97 -6.32 17.00
N ASN A 67 -11.45 -6.75 15.82
CA ASN A 67 -10.73 -7.68 14.94
C ASN A 67 -9.88 -6.99 13.84
N LEU A 68 -9.95 -5.66 13.70
CA LEU A 68 -9.23 -4.94 12.63
C LEU A 68 -7.71 -5.05 12.76
N HIS A 69 -7.21 -5.01 14.00
CA HIS A 69 -5.79 -5.04 14.35
C HIS A 69 -5.30 -6.42 14.81
N GLU A 70 -6.15 -7.46 14.69
CA GLU A 70 -5.75 -8.81 15.07
C GLU A 70 -4.57 -9.31 14.24
N GLN A 71 -3.89 -10.34 14.75
CA GLN A 71 -2.69 -10.89 14.13
C GLN A 71 -2.90 -11.41 12.70
N ASN A 72 -4.15 -11.62 12.28
CA ASN A 72 -4.60 -11.97 10.93
C ASN A 72 -5.69 -11.02 10.41
N GLY A 73 -5.78 -9.83 10.99
CA GLY A 73 -6.77 -8.82 10.63
C GLY A 73 -6.50 -8.23 9.24
N PRO A 74 -7.53 -7.64 8.62
CA PRO A 74 -7.47 -7.13 7.26
C PRO A 74 -6.40 -6.03 7.06
N ILE A 75 -6.09 -5.24 8.11
CA ILE A 75 -5.03 -4.22 8.06
C ILE A 75 -3.65 -4.85 7.83
N LYS A 76 -3.33 -5.92 8.55
CA LYS A 76 -2.05 -6.62 8.42
C LYS A 76 -1.94 -7.33 7.06
N SER A 77 -3.03 -7.89 6.56
CA SER A 77 -3.07 -8.48 5.22
C SER A 77 -2.84 -7.44 4.13
N CYS A 78 -3.47 -6.26 4.22
CA CYS A 78 -3.19 -5.13 3.34
C CYS A 78 -1.72 -4.70 3.42
N HIS A 79 -1.16 -4.59 4.63
CA HIS A 79 0.24 -4.24 4.83
C HIS A 79 1.18 -5.24 4.14
N SER A 80 0.94 -6.54 4.32
CA SER A 80 1.74 -7.61 3.70
C SER A 80 1.68 -7.58 2.17
N CYS A 81 0.49 -7.33 1.61
CA CYS A 81 0.33 -7.19 0.16
C CYS A 81 1.08 -5.95 -0.37
N LEU A 82 0.97 -4.80 0.32
CA LEU A 82 1.72 -3.59 -0.03
C LEU A 82 3.23 -3.80 0.06
N ALA A 83 3.74 -4.47 1.10
CA ALA A 83 5.16 -4.78 1.22
C ALA A 83 5.64 -5.71 0.08
N SER A 84 4.80 -6.67 -0.31
CA SER A 84 5.06 -7.54 -1.46
C SER A 84 5.04 -6.78 -2.79
N LEU A 85 4.19 -5.77 -2.93
CA LEU A 85 4.17 -4.86 -4.09
C LEU A 85 5.41 -3.99 -4.15
N GLU A 86 5.81 -3.42 -3.01
CA GLU A 86 7.00 -2.59 -2.90
C GLU A 86 8.27 -3.33 -3.32
N ALA A 87 8.40 -4.59 -2.93
CA ALA A 87 9.54 -5.41 -3.33
C ALA A 87 9.63 -5.64 -4.86
N LEU A 88 8.60 -5.27 -5.62
CA LEU A 88 8.56 -5.30 -7.08
C LEU A 88 8.82 -3.94 -7.72
N LEU A 89 8.82 -2.87 -6.91
CA LEU A 89 9.18 -1.53 -7.33
C LEU A 89 10.69 -1.35 -7.28
N PRO A 90 11.25 -0.44 -8.10
CA PRO A 90 12.64 -0.08 -7.99
C PRO A 90 12.89 0.52 -6.60
N PRO A 91 14.04 0.25 -5.98
CA PRO A 91 14.34 0.77 -4.65
C PRO A 91 14.19 2.28 -4.64
N THR A 92 13.34 2.80 -3.74
CA THR A 92 13.03 4.22 -3.65
C THR A 92 14.33 5.00 -3.44
N MET A 93 14.60 5.98 -4.32
CA MET A 93 15.78 6.82 -4.20
C MET A 93 15.72 7.66 -2.93
N GLY A 94 16.31 7.15 -1.85
CA GLY A 94 16.60 7.87 -0.61
C GLY A 94 18.09 7.92 -0.26
N GLN A 95 18.98 7.31 -1.06
CA GLN A 95 20.41 7.18 -0.72
C GLN A 95 21.34 7.35 -1.92
N SER A 96 21.13 8.37 -2.75
CA SER A 96 22.24 8.89 -3.55
C SER A 96 22.52 10.30 -3.06
N GLN A 97 23.55 10.42 -2.22
CA GLN A 97 24.12 11.69 -1.76
C GLN A 97 24.74 12.52 -2.90
N THR A 98 24.49 12.15 -4.17
CA THR A 98 25.12 12.73 -5.35
C THR A 98 24.09 13.09 -6.42
N GLY A 99 23.20 14.05 -6.14
CA GLY A 99 22.63 15.05 -7.06
C GLY A 99 22.00 14.68 -8.41
N LYS A 100 22.00 13.42 -8.87
CA LYS A 100 21.43 13.02 -10.17
C LYS A 100 20.30 12.02 -9.93
N ARG A 101 19.07 12.45 -10.23
CA ARG A 101 17.92 11.54 -10.37
C ARG A 101 18.32 10.47 -11.40
N ARG A 102 18.57 9.23 -10.96
CA ARG A 102 18.87 8.11 -11.85
C ARG A 102 17.66 7.91 -12.77
N LYS A 103 17.83 8.02 -14.08
CA LYS A 103 16.75 7.73 -15.04
C LYS A 103 16.29 6.29 -14.83
N ILE A 104 15.09 6.09 -14.31
CA ILE A 104 14.45 4.77 -14.22
C ILE A 104 13.87 4.46 -15.59
N THR A 105 14.13 3.26 -16.06
CA THR A 105 13.62 2.73 -17.31
C THR A 105 12.70 1.55 -17.04
N LEU A 106 11.94 1.14 -18.05
CA LEU A 106 11.07 -0.03 -17.97
C LEU A 106 11.87 -1.33 -17.65
N ALA A 107 13.15 -1.38 -18.04
CA ALA A 107 14.06 -2.49 -17.72
C ALA A 107 14.51 -2.52 -16.25
N ASP A 108 14.49 -1.38 -15.54
CA ASP A 108 14.74 -1.34 -14.09
C ASP A 108 13.54 -1.87 -13.29
N LEU A 109 12.37 -2.00 -13.92
CA LEU A 109 11.19 -2.60 -13.31
C LEU A 109 11.27 -4.12 -13.46
N ALA A 110 11.20 -4.86 -12.35
CA ALA A 110 11.01 -6.31 -12.38
C ALA A 110 9.63 -6.73 -12.95
N TRP A 111 8.79 -5.75 -13.28
CA TRP A 111 7.38 -5.88 -13.62
C TRP A 111 7.06 -6.75 -14.84
N PRO A 112 7.70 -6.61 -16.02
CA PRO A 112 7.31 -7.38 -17.21
C PRO A 112 7.40 -8.90 -16.97
N LEU A 113 8.33 -9.31 -16.13
CA LEU A 113 8.58 -10.71 -15.78
C LEU A 113 7.68 -11.20 -14.63
N LYS A 114 7.02 -10.29 -13.90
CA LYS A 114 6.23 -10.58 -12.69
C LYS A 114 4.80 -10.03 -12.74
N GLN A 115 4.31 -9.66 -13.93
CA GLN A 115 2.98 -9.06 -14.12
C GLN A 115 1.85 -9.89 -13.49
N SER A 116 1.90 -11.22 -13.64
CA SER A 116 0.90 -12.13 -13.04
C SER A 116 0.89 -12.07 -11.51
N LYS A 117 2.07 -12.06 -10.87
CA LYS A 117 2.21 -11.91 -9.42
C LYS A 117 1.59 -10.61 -8.97
N VAL A 118 1.81 -9.54 -9.72
CA VAL A 118 1.33 -8.26 -9.24
C VAL A 118 -0.16 -8.09 -9.46
N ARG A 119 -0.71 -8.56 -10.58
CA ARG A 119 -2.16 -8.58 -10.78
C ARG A 119 -2.86 -9.38 -9.69
N LYS A 120 -2.24 -10.48 -9.23
CA LYS A 120 -2.71 -11.23 -8.06
C LYS A 120 -2.70 -10.37 -6.79
N LEU A 121 -1.58 -9.69 -6.49
CA LEU A 121 -1.47 -8.82 -5.32
C LEU A 121 -2.48 -7.66 -5.36
N LEU A 122 -2.71 -7.05 -6.53
CA LEU A 122 -3.72 -6.00 -6.71
C LEU A 122 -5.14 -6.52 -6.45
N ALA A 123 -5.45 -7.73 -6.91
CA ALA A 123 -6.74 -8.37 -6.64
C ALA A 123 -6.92 -8.67 -5.14
N GLU A 124 -5.87 -9.19 -4.48
CA GLU A 124 -5.87 -9.43 -3.03
C GLU A 124 -6.06 -8.12 -2.27
N ILE A 125 -5.37 -7.04 -2.63
CA ILE A 125 -5.54 -5.71 -2.02
C ILE A 125 -6.98 -5.21 -2.18
N SER A 126 -7.53 -5.29 -3.39
CA SER A 126 -8.90 -4.85 -3.67
C SER A 126 -9.92 -5.63 -2.84
N HIS A 127 -9.73 -6.94 -2.67
CA HIS A 127 -10.56 -7.77 -1.81
C HIS A 127 -10.50 -7.34 -0.32
N HIS A 128 -9.30 -7.22 0.25
CA HIS A 128 -9.16 -6.82 1.66
C HIS A 128 -9.68 -5.40 1.91
N LYS A 129 -9.52 -4.50 0.93
CA LYS A 129 -10.08 -3.15 0.96
C LYS A 129 -11.61 -3.17 1.05
N ALA A 130 -12.27 -4.00 0.24
CA ALA A 130 -13.72 -4.16 0.30
C ALA A 130 -14.18 -4.67 1.68
N THR A 131 -13.45 -5.65 2.24
CA THR A 131 -13.70 -6.13 3.62
C THR A 131 -13.54 -5.02 4.66
N LEU A 132 -12.48 -4.20 4.58
CA LEU A 132 -12.27 -3.07 5.49
C LEU A 132 -13.44 -2.08 5.43
N LEU A 133 -13.84 -1.67 4.23
CA LEU A 133 -14.92 -0.71 4.04
C LEU A 133 -16.26 -1.24 4.56
N LEU A 134 -16.55 -2.53 4.36
CA LEU A 134 -17.78 -3.17 4.86
C LEU A 134 -17.80 -3.17 6.39
N VAL A 135 -16.69 -3.60 7.00
CA VAL A 135 -16.51 -3.60 8.46
C VAL A 135 -16.63 -2.19 9.05
N MET A 136 -16.07 -1.18 8.38
CA MET A 136 -16.15 0.23 8.82
C MET A 136 -17.55 0.84 8.65
N SER A 137 -18.33 0.40 7.66
CA SER A 137 -19.66 0.93 7.38
C SER A 137 -20.75 0.40 8.32
N GLY A 138 -20.41 -0.53 9.23
CA GLY A 138 -21.35 -1.08 10.20
C GLY A 138 -22.35 -2.08 9.62
N ASP A 139 -22.19 -2.52 8.38
CA ASP A 139 -23.03 -3.55 7.76
C ASP A 139 -22.55 -4.95 8.21
N MET A 140 -22.73 -5.22 9.51
CA MET A 140 -22.98 -6.59 9.96
C MET A 140 -24.50 -6.67 10.13
N GLY A 141 -25.15 -7.48 9.29
CA GLY A 141 -26.57 -7.77 9.39
C GLY A 141 -26.98 -8.40 10.72
#